data_AF-A0A662Q7E6-F1
#
_entry.id   AF-A0A662Q7E6-F1
#
_cell.length_a   1.000
_cell.length_b   1.000
_cell.length_c   1.000
_cell.angle_alpha   90.00
_cell.angle_beta   90.00
_cell.angle_gamma   90.00
#
_symmetry.space_group_name_H-M   'P 1'
#
loop_
_entity.id
_entity.type
_entity.pdbx_description
1 polymer ?
#
loop_
_entity_poly.entity_id
_entity_poly.type
_entity_poly.pdbx_seq_one_letter_code
_entity_poly.pdbx_strand_id
1 'polypeptide(L)'
;MIVYTTFLRSVFEKFIGSSSLTVLEYQLSKRYPGINPYELLLDSPQKFYKALIPILGTKGSLLFLKLIFKHILERYELVELSPDELVKALLQGKEEAKNTLIRLLEKLPSLENKLSAGV
;
A
#
# COMPACT_ATOMS: atom_id res chain seq x y z
N MET A 1 -7.46 5.63 11.13
CA MET A 1 -7.14 5.90 9.72
C MET A 1 -5.84 6.66 9.52
N ILE A 2 -5.65 7.84 10.13
CA ILE A 2 -4.45 8.70 9.94
C ILE A 2 -3.11 7.95 10.18
N VAL A 3 -3.04 7.08 11.20
CA VAL A 3 -1.81 6.31 11.48
C VAL A 3 -1.40 5.41 10.30
N TYR A 4 -2.36 4.78 9.63
CA TYR A 4 -2.07 3.86 8.51
C TYR A 4 -1.68 4.59 7.24
N THR A 5 -2.19 5.80 7.02
CA THR A 5 -1.86 6.61 5.83
C THR A 5 -0.44 7.14 5.91
N THR A 6 0.00 7.59 7.09
CA THR A 6 1.41 7.95 7.35
C THR A 6 2.35 6.77 7.18
N PHE A 7 1.95 5.59 7.68
CA PHE A 7 2.74 4.37 7.51
C PHE A 7 2.91 3.99 6.02
N LEU A 8 1.80 3.91 5.28
CA LEU A 8 1.82 3.58 3.86
C LEU A 8 2.63 4.60 3.07
N ARG A 9 2.50 5.89 3.38
CA ARG A 9 3.34 6.95 2.81
C ARG A 9 4.83 6.66 3.02
N SER A 10 5.23 6.31 4.24
CA SER A 10 6.63 5.98 4.55
C SER A 10 7.12 4.74 3.78
N VAL A 11 6.27 3.72 3.62
CA VAL A 11 6.60 2.55 2.80
C VAL A 11 6.85 2.93 1.35
N PHE A 12 5.94 3.72 0.77
CA PHE A 12 6.10 4.19 -0.61
C PHE A 12 7.37 5.05 -0.74
N GLU A 13 7.62 5.96 0.20
CA GLU A 13 8.82 6.81 0.21
C GLU A 13 10.10 5.98 0.23
N LYS A 14 10.15 4.94 1.08
CA LYS A 14 11.30 4.01 1.13
C LYS A 14 11.45 3.20 -0.15
N PHE A 15 10.35 2.89 -0.84
CA PHE A 15 10.37 2.05 -2.04
C PHE A 15 10.76 2.83 -3.31
N ILE A 16 10.25 4.05 -3.51
CA ILE A 16 10.50 4.84 -4.74
C ILE A 16 11.31 6.13 -4.53
N GLY A 17 11.62 6.49 -3.29
CA GLY A 17 12.26 7.75 -2.94
C GLY A 17 11.28 8.93 -2.85
N SER A 18 11.67 9.96 -2.11
CA SER A 18 10.84 11.13 -1.80
C SER A 18 10.42 11.95 -3.03
N SER A 19 11.32 12.16 -3.99
CA SER A 19 11.03 12.90 -5.22
C SER A 19 9.99 12.18 -6.07
N SER A 20 10.17 10.87 -6.30
CA SER A 20 9.22 10.04 -7.06
C SER A 20 7.87 9.95 -6.35
N LEU A 21 7.89 9.86 -5.02
CA LEU A 21 6.67 9.86 -4.22
C LEU A 21 5.87 11.14 -4.38
N THR A 22 6.54 12.30 -4.33
CA THR A 22 5.90 13.60 -4.50
C THR A 22 5.20 13.70 -5.86
N VAL A 23 5.86 13.24 -6.93
CA VAL A 23 5.27 13.20 -8.27
C VAL A 23 4.06 12.27 -8.31
N LEU A 24 4.17 11.07 -7.71
CA LEU A 24 3.07 10.10 -7.66
C LEU A 24 1.87 10.67 -6.89
N GLU A 25 2.08 11.22 -5.70
CA GLU A 25 1.05 11.86 -4.87
C GLU A 25 0.36 13.00 -5.63
N TYR A 26 1.12 13.82 -6.35
CA TYR A 26 0.58 14.89 -7.18
C TYR A 26 -0.28 14.33 -8.34
N GLN A 27 0.19 13.31 -9.04
CA GLN A 27 -0.59 12.71 -10.14
C GLN A 27 -1.88 12.04 -9.64
N LEU A 28 -1.83 11.40 -8.46
CA LEU A 28 -3.00 10.79 -7.83
C LEU A 28 -4.00 11.85 -7.35
N SER A 29 -3.52 12.95 -6.78
CA SER A 29 -4.40 14.05 -6.32
C SER A 29 -5.12 14.77 -7.46
N LYS A 30 -4.52 14.82 -8.65
CA LYS A 30 -5.20 15.32 -9.87
C LYS A 30 -6.35 14.41 -10.32
N ARG A 31 -6.27 13.10 -10.07
CA ARG A 31 -7.32 12.13 -10.44
C ARG A 31 -8.41 12.03 -9.40
N TYR A 32 -8.05 12.16 -8.12
CA TYR A 32 -8.98 12.11 -6.99
C TYR A 32 -8.77 13.34 -6.09
N PRO A 33 -9.27 14.53 -6.50
CA PRO A 33 -9.09 15.76 -5.74
C PRO A 33 -9.72 15.65 -4.35
N GLY A 34 -9.00 16.14 -3.34
CA GLY A 34 -9.46 16.18 -1.95
C GLY A 34 -9.41 14.85 -1.19
N ILE A 35 -8.98 13.76 -1.84
CA ILE A 35 -8.84 12.44 -1.21
C ILE A 35 -7.36 12.15 -0.99
N ASN A 36 -6.99 11.72 0.22
CA ASN A 36 -5.63 11.25 0.49
C ASN A 36 -5.37 9.94 -0.30
N PRO A 37 -4.28 9.83 -1.09
CA PRO A 37 -4.03 8.65 -1.91
C PRO A 37 -3.94 7.34 -1.11
N TYR A 38 -3.44 7.39 0.12
CA TYR A 38 -3.32 6.20 0.98
C TYR A 38 -4.65 5.82 1.63
N GLU A 39 -5.53 6.79 1.88
CA GLU A 39 -6.92 6.49 2.26
C GLU A 39 -7.64 5.83 1.08
N LEU A 40 -7.44 6.32 -0.14
CA LEU A 40 -8.00 5.69 -1.34
C LEU A 40 -7.54 4.24 -1.50
N LEU A 41 -6.27 3.94 -1.22
CA LEU A 41 -5.74 2.57 -1.23
C LEU A 41 -6.43 1.67 -0.20
N LEU A 42 -6.71 2.18 1.00
CA LEU A 42 -7.37 1.42 2.06
C LEU A 42 -8.87 1.24 1.79
N ASP A 43 -9.54 2.31 1.39
CA ASP A 43 -10.99 2.33 1.21
C ASP A 43 -11.41 1.59 -0.05
N SER A 44 -10.68 1.80 -1.15
CA SER A 44 -10.95 1.19 -2.44
C SER A 44 -9.66 0.91 -3.22
N PRO A 45 -9.00 -0.23 -2.94
CA PRO A 45 -7.79 -0.66 -3.65
C PRO A 45 -7.96 -0.68 -5.18
N GLN A 46 -9.17 -0.98 -5.65
CA GLN A 46 -9.54 -0.97 -7.06
C GLN A 46 -9.48 0.43 -7.68
N LYS A 47 -10.00 1.45 -6.98
CA LYS A 47 -9.93 2.85 -7.45
C LYS A 47 -8.49 3.34 -7.43
N PHE A 48 -7.73 3.00 -6.39
CA PHE A 48 -6.30 3.31 -6.33
C PHE A 48 -5.54 2.68 -7.51
N TYR A 49 -5.75 1.39 -7.79
CA TYR A 49 -5.16 0.71 -8.94
C TYR A 49 -5.54 1.38 -10.26
N LYS A 50 -6.81 1.71 -10.48
CA LYS A 50 -7.26 2.46 -11.66
C LYS A 50 -6.60 3.83 -11.76
N ALA A 51 -6.30 4.48 -10.64
CA ALA A 51 -5.58 5.75 -10.61
C ALA A 51 -4.13 5.63 -11.08
N LEU A 52 -3.49 4.48 -10.82
CA LEU A 52 -2.13 4.19 -11.24
C LEU A 52 -2.01 3.88 -12.75
N ILE A 53 -3.05 3.28 -13.35
CA ILE A 53 -3.01 2.81 -14.75
C ILE A 53 -2.51 3.87 -15.72
N PRO A 54 -2.97 5.13 -15.69
CA PRO A 54 -2.54 6.10 -16.70
C PRO A 54 -1.22 6.80 -16.31
N ILE A 55 -0.57 6.38 -15.21
CA ILE A 55 0.78 6.79 -14.80
C ILE A 55 1.79 5.71 -15.19
N LEU A 56 1.49 4.44 -14.89
CA LEU A 56 2.43 3.31 -15.00
C LEU A 56 2.02 2.26 -16.05
N GLY A 57 0.87 2.44 -16.70
CA GLY A 57 0.22 1.40 -17.50
C GLY A 57 -0.40 0.29 -16.65
N THR A 58 -1.23 -0.56 -17.26
CA THR A 58 -1.90 -1.68 -16.56
C THR A 58 -0.91 -2.65 -15.92
N LYS A 59 0.09 -3.09 -16.69
CA LYS A 59 1.11 -4.03 -16.21
C LYS A 59 2.00 -3.42 -15.13
N GLY A 60 2.43 -2.17 -15.33
CA GLY A 60 3.26 -1.46 -14.37
C GLY A 60 2.53 -1.18 -13.06
N SER A 61 1.25 -0.81 -13.11
CA SER A 61 0.42 -0.58 -11.91
C SER A 61 0.25 -1.85 -11.08
N LEU A 62 0.03 -2.99 -11.74
CA LEU A 62 -0.11 -4.28 -11.06
C LEU A 62 1.21 -4.69 -10.42
N LEU A 63 2.31 -4.59 -11.16
CA LEU A 63 3.65 -4.92 -10.65
C LEU A 63 4.03 -4.01 -9.48
N PHE A 64 3.74 -2.72 -9.59
CA PHE A 64 4.01 -1.74 -8.54
C PHE A 64 3.29 -2.11 -7.23
N LEU A 65 1.99 -2.43 -7.29
CA LEU A 65 1.26 -2.88 -6.10
C LEU A 65 1.86 -4.16 -5.51
N LYS A 66 2.17 -5.15 -6.36
CA LYS A 66 2.81 -6.40 -5.92
C LYS A 66 4.12 -6.16 -5.19
N LEU A 67 4.97 -5.29 -5.71
CA LEU A 67 6.27 -4.98 -5.10
C LEU A 67 6.10 -4.22 -3.77
N ILE A 68 5.16 -3.28 -3.69
CA ILE A 68 4.85 -2.57 -2.44
C ILE A 68 4.36 -3.55 -1.37
N PHE A 69 3.39 -4.40 -1.69
CA PHE A 69 2.87 -5.37 -0.71
C PHE A 69 3.89 -6.44 -0.36
N LYS A 70 4.73 -6.87 -1.30
CA LYS A 70 5.86 -7.74 -1.02
C LYS A 70 6.80 -7.10 0.00
N HIS A 71 7.17 -5.84 -0.21
CA HIS A 71 8.03 -5.10 0.73
C HIS A 71 7.40 -4.98 2.13
N ILE A 72 6.08 -4.77 2.22
CA ILE A 72 5.36 -4.77 3.50
C ILE A 72 5.42 -6.16 4.14
N LEU A 73 5.07 -7.22 3.42
CA LEU A 73 5.01 -8.56 3.98
C LEU A 73 6.38 -9.08 4.43
N GLU A 74 7.43 -8.85 3.64
CA GLU A 74 8.81 -9.22 3.99
C GLU A 74 9.31 -8.48 5.21
N ARG A 75 9.08 -7.15 5.29
CA ARG A 75 9.58 -6.32 6.39
C ARG A 75 8.99 -6.69 7.74
N TYR A 76 7.82 -7.32 7.76
CA TYR A 76 7.11 -7.70 8.97
C TYR A 76 7.03 -9.22 9.18
N GLU A 77 7.85 -9.98 8.44
CA GLU A 77 7.95 -11.45 8.53
C GLU A 77 6.61 -12.17 8.34
N LEU A 78 5.71 -11.57 7.54
CA LEU A 78 4.39 -12.11 7.23
C LEU A 78 4.45 -13.06 6.04
N VAL A 79 5.36 -14.03 6.11
CA VAL A 79 5.70 -14.98 5.03
C VAL A 79 4.58 -15.95 4.68
N GLU A 80 3.55 -16.08 5.54
CA GLU A 80 2.38 -16.92 5.27
C GLU A 80 1.42 -16.32 4.22
N LEU A 81 1.57 -15.05 3.87
CA LEU A 81 0.74 -14.38 2.89
C LEU A 81 1.47 -14.20 1.56
N SER A 82 0.84 -14.66 0.46
CA SER A 82 1.34 -14.38 -0.89
C SER A 82 1.00 -12.94 -1.29
N PRO A 83 2.00 -12.09 -1.62
CA PRO A 83 1.75 -10.72 -2.09
C PRO A 83 0.89 -10.70 -3.36
N ASP A 84 1.07 -11.70 -4.23
CA ASP A 84 0.35 -11.84 -5.48
C ASP A 84 -1.12 -12.17 -5.27
N GLU A 85 -1.42 -13.09 -4.34
CA GLU A 85 -2.79 -13.45 -3.99
C GLU A 85 -3.51 -12.31 -3.28
N LEU A 86 -2.81 -11.61 -2.38
CA LEU A 86 -3.35 -10.44 -1.68
C LEU A 86 -3.73 -9.35 -2.67
N VAL A 87 -2.84 -8.96 -3.59
CA VAL A 87 -3.13 -7.96 -4.63
C VAL A 87 -4.29 -8.40 -5.50
N LYS A 88 -4.30 -9.65 -5.96
CA LYS A 88 -5.40 -10.18 -6.79
C LYS A 88 -6.73 -10.10 -6.05
N ALA A 89 -6.77 -10.46 -4.77
CA ALA A 89 -7.98 -10.42 -3.96
C ALA A 89 -8.46 -8.98 -3.71
N LEU A 90 -7.55 -8.04 -3.45
CA LEU A 90 -7.84 -6.60 -3.33
C LEU A 90 -8.43 -6.03 -4.62
N LEU A 91 -7.86 -6.38 -5.77
CA LEU A 91 -8.36 -5.92 -7.08
C LEU A 91 -9.69 -6.57 -7.47
N GLN A 92 -9.98 -7.77 -6.98
CA GLN A 92 -11.29 -8.40 -7.11
C GLN A 92 -12.36 -7.79 -6.19
N GLY A 93 -11.98 -6.90 -5.27
CA GLY A 93 -12.91 -6.22 -4.37
C GLY A 93 -13.45 -7.15 -3.29
N LYS A 94 -12.68 -8.19 -2.93
CA LYS A 94 -13.05 -9.09 -1.83
C LYS A 94 -12.88 -8.35 -0.52
N GLU A 95 -13.96 -8.22 0.25
CA GLU A 95 -13.96 -7.52 1.53
C GLU A 95 -12.97 -8.16 2.51
N GLU A 96 -12.81 -9.48 2.44
CA GLU A 96 -11.84 -10.25 3.23
C GLU A 96 -10.40 -9.81 2.96
N ALA A 97 -10.07 -9.41 1.73
CA ALA A 97 -8.73 -8.94 1.37
C ALA A 97 -8.46 -7.56 1.97
N LYS A 98 -9.46 -6.67 1.94
CA LYS A 98 -9.39 -5.36 2.59
C LYS A 98 -9.25 -5.51 4.11
N ASN A 99 -10.05 -6.38 4.71
CA ASN A 99 -9.95 -6.70 6.14
C ASN A 99 -8.59 -7.31 6.49
N THR A 100 -8.03 -8.16 5.62
CA THR A 100 -6.68 -8.69 5.79
C THR A 100 -5.65 -7.57 5.79
N LEU A 101 -5.70 -6.66 4.81
CA LEU A 101 -4.81 -5.50 4.75
C LEU A 101 -4.91 -4.64 6.02
N ILE A 102 -6.11 -4.33 6.50
CA ILE A 102 -6.31 -3.55 7.72
C ILE A 102 -5.73 -4.28 8.94
N ARG A 103 -6.00 -5.58 9.09
CA ARG A 103 -5.44 -6.40 10.18
C ARG A 103 -3.92 -6.48 10.15
N LEU A 104 -3.32 -6.49 8.96
CA LEU A 104 -1.86 -6.40 8.84
C LEU A 104 -1.36 -5.07 9.38
N LEU A 105 -1.98 -3.97 8.95
CA LEU A 105 -1.64 -2.61 9.38
C LEU A 105 -1.83 -2.40 10.89
N GLU A 106 -2.84 -3.03 11.49
CA GLU A 106 -3.07 -3.03 12.95
C GLU A 106 -1.95 -3.71 13.74
N LYS A 107 -1.29 -4.73 13.16
CA LYS A 107 -0.18 -5.44 13.83
C LYS A 107 1.14 -4.67 13.76
N LEU A 108 1.30 -3.73 12.83
CA LEU A 108 2.57 -3.05 12.58
C LEU A 108 3.11 -2.23 13.77
N PRO A 109 2.31 -1.43 14.51
CA PRO A 109 2.80 -0.69 15.67
C PRO A 109 3.38 -1.62 16.76
N SER A 110 2.81 -2.83 16.90
CA SER A 110 3.33 -3.83 17.84
C SER A 110 4.62 -4.49 17.37
N LEU A 111 4.86 -4.55 16.06
CA LEU A 111 6.07 -5.11 15.44
C LEU A 111 7.21 -4.09 15.40
N GLU A 112 6.93 -2.79 15.17
CA GLU A 112 7.93 -1.73 15.23
C GLU A 112 8.51 -1.55 16.64
N ASN A 113 7.68 -1.67 17.69
CA ASN A 113 8.16 -1.67 19.08
C ASN A 113 9.05 -2.87 19.41
N LYS A 114 8.79 -4.05 18.81
CA LYS A 114 9.65 -5.24 18.99
C LYS A 114 10.98 -5.11 18.24
N LEU A 115 10.97 -4.56 17.02
CA LEU A 115 12.18 -4.31 16.23
C LEU A 115 13.08 -3.22 16.85
N SER A 116 12.49 -2.24 17.53
CA SER A 116 13.22 -1.16 18.21
C SER A 116 13.76 -1.55 19.59
N ALA A 117 13.19 -2.58 20.23
CA ALA A 117 13.61 -3.10 21.54
C ALA A 117 14.63 -4.26 21.43
N GLY A 118 14.99 -4.67 20.21
CA GLY A 118 15.96 -5.72 19.92
C GLY A 118 17.33 -5.19 19.45
N VAL A 119 17.79 -4.07 20.01
CA VAL A 119 19.15 -3.53 19.82
C VAL A 119 19.85 -3.46 21.16
#